data_AF-A0A922AFG9-F1
#
_entry.id   AF-A0A922AFG9-F1
#
_cell.length_a   1.000
_cell.length_b   1.000
_cell.length_c   1.000
_cell.angle_alpha   90.00
_cell.angle_beta   90.00
_cell.angle_gamma   90.00
#
_symmetry.space_group_name_H-M   'P 1'
#
loop_
_entity.id
_entity.type
_entity.pdbx_description
1 polymer ?
#
loop_
_entity_poly.entity_id
_entity_poly.type
_entity_poly.pdbx_seq_one_letter_code
_entity_poly.pdbx_strand_id
1 'polypeptide(L)'
;MDSNSSPSNTIPVVSTLASPLESPPPPALNADADSSSSSARKPITLWPGMYHSPVTDALWEARASIFEELYDPEKDGLPQTEFLTRTPSQSRTTILYRFSSDYSLRELYRDLWNDVRIGKLVEELDALAGFITVKHCSDDDSTTRPLLLVTASVDRIVLKKPISVEVDLKMVGSVIWVGRSSMDIQLEVTQSNEDSVALTANFIFVARDSKTGKASQVNRLCPETELEKFLFEKSEARNKLRRTKRGGDRRELENAEVNRLKTLLAEGRIFSDMPALADRDSILLRDTRLENALICHPQQRNMHGRIFGGFLMHRAFELAFSTAYAFAGLVPCFLEVDHVDFLRPVVIGDFLRMKSCVLYTEVENPEQPLIYVEVVAHVTRPEMRSSEVSNTFYFTFTVRPEAKAIKNGFRIRNVVPATKEEARRVLARMDAEVLKRVDDQESMPQ
;
A
#
# COMPACT_ATOMS: atom_id res chain seq x y z
N MET A 1 -39.08 3.21 24.52
CA MET A 1 -37.95 4.03 24.99
C MET A 1 -36.74 3.46 24.29
N ASP A 2 -36.54 3.85 23.04
CA ASP A 2 -35.48 3.34 22.18
C ASP A 2 -34.61 4.51 21.74
N SER A 3 -33.31 4.45 22.06
CA SER A 3 -32.22 5.15 21.37
C SER A 3 -30.90 4.92 22.10
N ASN A 4 -30.27 3.78 21.84
CA ASN A 4 -28.81 3.67 21.92
C ASN A 4 -28.33 3.46 20.48
N SER A 5 -28.26 4.55 19.71
CA SER A 5 -27.59 4.55 18.41
C SER A 5 -26.10 4.67 18.66
N SER A 6 -25.38 3.56 18.56
CA SER A 6 -23.93 3.59 18.37
C SER A 6 -23.61 4.46 17.14
N PRO A 7 -22.56 5.31 17.19
CA PRO A 7 -22.16 6.08 16.02
C PRO A 7 -21.84 5.09 14.90
N SER A 8 -22.40 5.32 13.70
CA SER A 8 -22.19 4.42 12.58
C SER A 8 -20.70 4.37 12.25
N ASN A 9 -20.05 3.21 12.41
CA ASN A 9 -18.65 2.96 12.02
C ASN A 9 -18.38 3.02 10.50
N THR A 10 -19.33 3.53 9.71
CA THR A 10 -19.27 3.66 8.27
C THR A 10 -18.99 5.12 7.93
N ILE A 11 -17.83 5.38 7.31
CA ILE A 11 -17.48 6.73 6.85
C ILE A 11 -18.07 6.91 5.46
N PRO A 12 -19.03 7.83 5.25
CA PRO A 12 -19.55 8.13 3.92
C PRO A 12 -18.49 8.88 3.12
N VAL A 13 -18.20 8.40 1.92
CA VAL A 13 -17.33 9.10 0.97
C VAL A 13 -18.22 9.77 -0.06
N VAL A 14 -18.04 11.08 -0.24
CA VAL A 14 -18.66 11.87 -1.31
C VAL A 14 -17.56 12.61 -2.07
N SER A 15 -17.71 12.77 -3.38
CA SER A 15 -16.80 13.59 -4.19
C SER A 15 -16.60 14.99 -3.58
N THR A 16 -15.36 15.43 -3.44
CA THR A 16 -14.99 16.80 -3.01
C THR A 16 -15.03 17.83 -4.14
N LEU A 17 -15.25 17.39 -5.39
CA LEU A 17 -15.50 18.27 -6.51
C LEU A 17 -16.97 18.67 -6.52
N ALA A 18 -17.25 19.96 -6.25
CA ALA A 18 -18.54 20.55 -6.57
C ALA A 18 -18.82 20.33 -8.06
N SER A 19 -19.96 19.74 -8.39
CA SER A 19 -20.35 19.62 -9.80
C SER A 19 -20.40 21.03 -10.41
N PRO A 20 -19.85 21.26 -11.61
CA PRO A 20 -19.92 22.58 -12.27
C PRO A 20 -21.37 23.05 -12.59
N LEU A 21 -22.38 22.24 -12.23
CA LEU A 21 -23.80 22.49 -12.38
C LEU A 21 -24.51 22.83 -11.05
N GLU A 22 -23.84 22.75 -9.90
CA GLU A 22 -24.40 23.17 -8.62
C GLU A 22 -24.14 24.66 -8.41
N SER A 23 -25.22 25.44 -8.31
CA SER A 23 -25.14 26.85 -7.97
C SER A 23 -24.74 27.00 -6.49
N PRO A 24 -23.88 27.98 -6.15
CA PRO A 24 -23.49 28.18 -4.76
C PRO A 24 -24.72 28.57 -3.92
N PRO A 25 -24.80 28.12 -2.65
CA PRO A 25 -25.91 28.51 -1.78
C PRO A 25 -25.90 30.04 -1.59
N PRO A 26 -27.08 30.68 -1.51
CA PRO A 26 -27.17 32.12 -1.32
C PRO A 26 -26.59 32.52 0.05
N PRO A 27 -25.90 33.66 0.15
CA PRO A 27 -25.35 34.12 1.42
C PRO A 27 -26.50 34.37 2.39
N ALA A 28 -26.40 33.78 3.58
CA ALA A 28 -27.32 34.06 4.67
C ALA A 28 -27.24 35.56 5.01
N LEU A 29 -28.35 36.26 4.77
CA LEU A 29 -28.60 37.59 5.33
C LEU A 29 -28.70 37.45 6.84
N ASN A 30 -27.71 37.95 7.58
CA ASN A 30 -27.95 38.74 8.77
C ASN A 30 -26.72 39.59 9.07
N ALA A 31 -26.97 40.90 9.14
CA ALA A 31 -26.04 41.91 9.57
C ALA A 31 -25.79 41.78 11.08
N ASP A 32 -24.53 41.92 11.48
CA ASP A 32 -24.13 42.94 12.44
C ASP A 32 -22.63 43.20 12.27
N ALA A 33 -22.31 44.46 12.02
CA ALA A 33 -20.96 44.97 11.86
C ALA A 33 -20.45 45.40 13.23
N ASP A 34 -19.32 44.85 13.69
CA ASP A 34 -18.27 45.66 14.32
C ASP A 34 -16.94 44.90 14.55
N SER A 35 -15.90 45.44 13.91
CA SER A 35 -14.49 45.52 14.32
C SER A 35 -13.58 44.27 14.45
N SER A 36 -12.46 44.40 13.71
CA SER A 36 -11.10 43.92 13.99
C SER A 36 -10.66 42.56 13.42
N SER A 37 -9.71 42.68 12.48
CA SER A 37 -8.78 41.69 11.92
C SER A 37 -8.79 40.28 12.49
N SER A 38 -9.45 39.36 11.78
CA SER A 38 -8.89 38.03 11.59
C SER A 38 -8.88 37.75 10.09
N SER A 39 -7.69 37.42 9.58
CA SER A 39 -7.55 36.86 8.25
C SER A 39 -8.47 35.63 8.21
N ALA A 40 -9.59 35.73 7.48
CA ALA A 40 -10.39 34.59 7.08
C ALA A 40 -9.53 33.71 6.17
N ARG A 41 -8.61 32.95 6.78
CA ARG A 41 -7.95 31.83 6.14
C ARG A 41 -9.07 30.88 5.75
N LYS A 42 -9.34 30.82 4.44
CA LYS A 42 -10.16 29.75 3.87
C LYS A 42 -9.72 28.43 4.51
N PRO A 43 -10.64 27.57 4.96
CA PRO A 43 -10.27 26.25 5.45
C PRO A 43 -9.42 25.56 4.37
N ILE A 44 -8.38 24.86 4.82
CA ILE A 44 -7.35 24.25 3.95
C ILE A 44 -7.97 23.38 2.85
N THR A 45 -9.19 22.90 3.05
CA THR A 45 -10.01 22.05 2.16
C THR A 45 -10.43 22.67 0.82
N LEU A 46 -10.31 23.99 0.62
CA LEU A 46 -10.85 24.68 -0.58
C LEU A 46 -9.80 25.18 -1.59
N TRP A 47 -8.58 24.63 -1.57
CA TRP A 47 -7.53 25.01 -2.52
C TRP A 47 -7.58 24.14 -3.79
N PRO A 48 -7.71 24.72 -5.00
CA PRO A 48 -7.57 23.98 -6.25
C PRO A 48 -6.18 23.33 -6.33
N GLY A 49 -6.11 22.00 -6.48
CA GLY A 49 -4.85 21.25 -6.59
C GLY A 49 -4.42 20.46 -5.34
N MET A 50 -5.28 20.27 -4.35
CA MET A 50 -5.09 19.21 -3.35
C MET A 50 -5.35 17.84 -3.99
N TYR A 51 -4.34 16.97 -3.97
CA TYR A 51 -4.34 15.64 -4.60
C TYR A 51 -4.74 14.52 -3.63
N HIS A 52 -5.49 14.83 -2.58
CA HIS A 52 -6.07 13.79 -1.74
C HIS A 52 -7.29 13.23 -2.46
N SER A 53 -7.45 11.91 -2.43
CA SER A 53 -8.73 11.31 -2.82
C SER A 53 -9.83 11.83 -1.89
N PRO A 54 -11.09 11.94 -2.33
CA PRO A 54 -12.24 12.15 -1.45
C PRO A 54 -12.28 11.21 -0.25
N VAL A 55 -11.73 9.99 -0.37
CA VAL A 55 -11.59 9.05 0.75
C VAL A 55 -10.51 9.49 1.73
N THR A 56 -9.33 9.83 1.21
CA THR A 56 -8.26 10.38 2.02
C THR A 56 -8.79 11.63 2.73
N ASP A 57 -9.45 12.56 2.04
CA ASP A 57 -10.04 13.76 2.64
C ASP A 57 -11.07 13.42 3.74
N ALA A 58 -12.00 12.49 3.48
CA ALA A 58 -12.99 12.06 4.48
C ALA A 58 -12.33 11.39 5.70
N LEU A 59 -11.27 10.60 5.50
CA LEU A 59 -10.49 10.01 6.58
C LEU A 59 -9.70 11.08 7.35
N TRP A 60 -9.19 12.09 6.66
CA TRP A 60 -8.50 13.22 7.28
C TRP A 60 -9.46 14.09 8.08
N GLU A 61 -10.67 14.33 7.60
CA GLU A 61 -11.73 15.06 8.30
C GLU A 61 -12.23 14.27 9.52
N ALA A 62 -12.48 12.96 9.36
CA ALA A 62 -12.84 12.09 10.47
C ALA A 62 -11.73 11.92 11.51
N ARG A 63 -10.45 12.02 11.11
CA ARG A 63 -9.34 12.10 12.09
C ARG A 63 -9.24 13.47 12.69
N ALA A 64 -9.45 14.52 11.90
CA ALA A 64 -9.46 15.88 12.42
C ALA A 64 -10.52 15.96 13.51
N SER A 65 -11.76 15.47 13.33
CA SER A 65 -12.74 15.46 14.41
C SER A 65 -12.30 14.68 15.66
N ILE A 66 -11.67 13.50 15.50
CA ILE A 66 -11.05 12.76 16.62
C ILE A 66 -9.96 13.59 17.31
N PHE A 67 -9.18 14.38 16.56
CA PHE A 67 -8.12 15.25 17.08
C PHE A 67 -8.60 16.65 17.52
N GLU A 68 -9.74 17.12 17.01
CA GLU A 68 -10.37 18.42 17.32
C GLU A 68 -11.21 18.29 18.60
N GLU A 69 -11.76 17.11 18.91
CA GLU A 69 -12.21 16.77 20.27
C GLU A 69 -11.06 16.78 21.30
N LEU A 70 -9.82 16.66 20.82
CA LEU A 70 -8.58 16.67 21.62
C LEU A 70 -7.82 18.01 21.49
N TYR A 71 -8.47 19.13 21.11
CA TYR A 71 -7.77 20.35 20.68
C TYR A 71 -6.74 20.84 21.69
N ASP A 72 -5.51 20.91 21.16
CA ASP A 72 -4.23 21.23 21.78
C ASP A 72 -3.69 20.18 22.76
N PRO A 73 -3.32 18.96 22.28
CA PRO A 73 -2.46 18.13 23.09
C PRO A 73 -1.15 18.90 23.23
N GLU A 74 -0.86 19.40 24.42
CA GLU A 74 0.43 20.00 24.71
C GLU A 74 1.47 19.05 24.10
N LYS A 75 2.36 19.57 23.25
CA LYS A 75 3.53 18.77 22.82
C LYS A 75 4.24 18.18 24.04
N ASP A 76 4.04 18.79 25.22
CA ASP A 76 4.51 18.44 26.54
C ASP A 76 3.63 17.48 27.37
N GLY A 77 2.48 17.02 26.87
CA GLY A 77 1.59 16.07 27.54
C GLY A 77 2.30 14.80 28.03
N LEU A 78 1.72 14.15 29.03
CA LEU A 78 2.32 12.98 29.67
C LEU A 78 2.23 11.75 28.75
N PRO A 79 3.20 10.83 28.82
CA PRO A 79 3.07 9.53 28.17
C PRO A 79 1.86 8.77 28.73
N GLN A 80 1.16 8.05 27.87
CA GLN A 80 0.07 7.16 28.31
C GLN A 80 0.59 6.21 29.39
N THR A 81 -0.04 6.25 30.56
CA THR A 81 0.39 5.45 31.73
C THR A 81 -0.50 4.22 31.92
N GLU A 82 -1.79 4.33 31.56
CA GLU A 82 -2.75 3.24 31.58
C GLU A 82 -3.13 2.79 30.17
N PHE A 83 -2.94 1.50 29.87
CA PHE A 83 -3.23 0.94 28.56
C PHE A 83 -4.57 0.21 28.58
N LEU A 84 -5.46 0.62 27.69
CA LEU A 84 -6.78 0.01 27.55
C LEU A 84 -6.67 -1.36 26.88
N THR A 85 -7.59 -2.26 27.23
CA THR A 85 -7.81 -3.49 26.48
C THR A 85 -8.97 -3.25 25.52
N ARG A 86 -8.69 -3.37 24.23
CA ARG A 86 -9.65 -3.09 23.15
C ARG A 86 -9.97 -4.33 22.37
N THR A 87 -11.17 -4.38 21.82
CA THR A 87 -11.62 -5.48 20.95
C THR A 87 -11.43 -5.09 19.48
N PRO A 88 -11.26 -6.05 18.56
CA PRO A 88 -11.15 -5.75 17.13
C PRO A 88 -12.33 -4.92 16.60
N SER A 89 -13.53 -5.16 17.12
CA SER A 89 -14.77 -4.45 16.77
C SER A 89 -14.72 -2.93 17.05
N GLN A 90 -14.00 -2.49 18.09
CA GLN A 90 -13.81 -1.07 18.39
C GLN A 90 -12.95 -0.36 17.35
N SER A 91 -11.90 -1.03 16.87
CA SER A 91 -11.02 -0.51 15.82
C SER A 91 -11.63 -0.64 14.40
N ARG A 92 -12.65 -1.50 14.25
CA ARG A 92 -13.26 -1.82 12.96
C ARG A 92 -13.81 -0.57 12.29
N THR A 93 -13.40 -0.35 11.05
CA THR A 93 -13.79 0.81 10.24
C THR A 93 -14.18 0.34 8.85
N THR A 94 -15.29 0.87 8.33
CA THR A 94 -15.80 0.56 7.00
C THR A 94 -15.88 1.83 6.16
N ILE A 95 -15.38 1.75 4.92
CA ILE A 95 -15.53 2.77 3.91
C ILE A 95 -16.35 2.18 2.77
N LEU A 96 -17.40 2.90 2.37
CA LEU A 96 -18.23 2.54 1.21
C LEU A 96 -17.94 3.51 0.06
N TYR A 97 -17.47 2.98 -1.05
CA TYR A 97 -17.28 3.69 -2.30
C TYR A 97 -18.49 3.42 -3.19
N ARG A 98 -19.34 4.44 -3.34
CA ARG A 98 -20.57 4.34 -4.11
C ARG A 98 -20.33 4.54 -5.60
N PHE A 99 -19.48 3.72 -6.21
CA PHE A 99 -19.16 3.86 -7.62
C PHE A 99 -20.41 3.81 -8.51
N SER A 100 -21.42 3.02 -8.17
CA SER A 100 -22.67 2.88 -8.95
C SER A 100 -23.48 4.17 -9.04
N SER A 101 -23.43 5.04 -8.02
CA SER A 101 -24.24 6.26 -7.94
C SER A 101 -23.44 7.56 -8.01
N ASP A 102 -22.17 7.58 -7.56
CA ASP A 102 -21.28 8.73 -7.64
C ASP A 102 -20.36 8.62 -8.87
N TYR A 103 -20.74 9.31 -9.96
CA TYR A 103 -19.99 9.32 -11.21
C TYR A 103 -18.61 9.98 -11.07
N SER A 104 -18.49 11.04 -10.27
CA SER A 104 -17.24 11.77 -10.07
C SER A 104 -16.23 10.90 -9.33
N LEU A 105 -16.68 10.20 -8.27
CA LEU A 105 -15.86 9.22 -7.56
C LEU A 105 -15.47 8.07 -8.48
N ARG A 106 -16.41 7.55 -9.29
CA ARG A 106 -16.11 6.50 -10.27
C ARG A 106 -15.00 6.93 -11.22
N GLU A 107 -15.12 8.10 -11.82
CA GLU A 107 -14.15 8.59 -12.82
C GLU A 107 -12.75 8.81 -12.22
N LEU A 108 -12.67 9.25 -10.96
CA LEU A 108 -11.39 9.41 -10.26
C LEU A 108 -10.63 8.08 -10.09
N TYR A 109 -11.38 7.01 -9.83
CA TYR A 109 -10.86 5.67 -9.59
C TYR A 109 -10.82 4.78 -10.83
N ARG A 110 -11.35 5.24 -11.95
CA ARG A 110 -11.38 4.51 -13.22
C ARG A 110 -10.06 4.64 -13.97
N ASP A 111 -9.61 3.52 -14.55
CA ASP A 111 -8.46 3.47 -15.45
C ASP A 111 -8.87 3.54 -16.93
N LEU A 112 -7.88 3.52 -17.82
CA LEU A 112 -8.09 3.62 -19.27
C LEU A 112 -8.88 2.43 -19.86
N TRP A 113 -8.98 1.32 -19.14
CA TRP A 113 -9.63 0.09 -19.56
C TRP A 113 -10.92 -0.20 -18.81
N ASN A 114 -11.49 0.81 -18.15
CA ASN A 114 -12.71 0.71 -17.34
C ASN A 114 -12.57 -0.20 -16.11
N ASP A 115 -11.36 -0.46 -15.63
CA ASP A 115 -11.10 -1.13 -14.36
C ASP A 115 -10.76 -0.12 -13.28
N VAL A 116 -10.65 -0.59 -12.02
CA VAL A 116 -10.21 0.27 -10.92
C VAL A 116 -8.70 0.50 -10.97
N ARG A 117 -8.28 1.74 -10.77
CA ARG A 117 -6.88 2.14 -10.55
C ARG A 117 -6.37 1.54 -9.24
N ILE A 118 -5.81 0.34 -9.32
CA ILE A 118 -5.28 -0.39 -8.15
C ILE A 118 -4.23 0.43 -7.38
N GLY A 119 -3.36 1.17 -8.07
CA GLY A 119 -2.39 2.06 -7.40
C GLY A 119 -3.04 3.07 -6.46
N LYS A 120 -4.22 3.61 -6.82
CA LYS A 120 -5.02 4.48 -5.96
C LYS A 120 -5.65 3.71 -4.80
N LEU A 121 -6.19 2.50 -5.02
CA LEU A 121 -6.69 1.68 -3.92
C LEU A 121 -5.61 1.32 -2.91
N VAL A 122 -4.38 1.04 -3.36
CA VAL A 122 -3.24 0.73 -2.47
C VAL A 122 -2.87 1.94 -1.59
N GLU A 123 -2.96 3.15 -2.14
CA GLU A 123 -2.83 4.39 -1.37
C GLU A 123 -3.91 4.49 -0.28
N GLU A 124 -5.18 4.24 -0.62
CA GLU A 124 -6.28 4.29 0.34
C GLU A 124 -6.23 3.18 1.40
N LEU A 125 -5.72 2.00 1.05
CA LEU A 125 -5.54 0.91 2.01
C LEU A 125 -4.59 1.32 3.14
N ASP A 126 -3.44 1.93 2.81
CA ASP A 126 -2.53 2.47 3.83
C ASP A 126 -3.23 3.59 4.64
N ALA A 127 -4.07 4.41 3.98
CA ALA A 127 -4.75 5.52 4.63
C ALA A 127 -5.76 5.00 5.65
N LEU A 128 -6.56 4.01 5.29
CA LEU A 128 -7.49 3.36 6.20
C LEU A 128 -6.74 2.60 7.31
N ALA A 129 -5.64 1.90 7.01
CA ALA A 129 -4.84 1.22 8.02
C ALA A 129 -4.30 2.20 9.08
N GLY A 130 -3.79 3.35 8.64
CA GLY A 130 -3.36 4.42 9.55
C GLY A 130 -4.51 4.95 10.41
N PHE A 131 -5.74 4.96 9.88
CA PHE A 131 -6.91 5.48 10.58
C PHE A 131 -7.33 4.53 11.69
N ILE A 132 -7.43 3.24 11.36
CA ILE A 132 -7.71 2.17 12.30
C ILE A 132 -6.66 2.16 13.43
N THR A 133 -5.40 2.41 13.09
CA THR A 133 -4.31 2.48 14.06
C THR A 133 -4.49 3.66 15.02
N VAL A 134 -4.81 4.86 14.51
CA VAL A 134 -5.14 6.03 15.34
C VAL A 134 -6.32 5.67 16.24
N LYS A 135 -7.43 5.20 15.66
CA LYS A 135 -8.64 4.82 16.40
C LYS A 135 -8.35 3.82 17.51
N HIS A 136 -7.47 2.82 17.27
CA HIS A 136 -7.07 1.84 18.30
C HIS A 136 -6.21 2.46 19.40
N CYS A 137 -5.32 3.39 19.07
CA CYS A 137 -4.39 4.00 20.02
C CYS A 137 -4.99 5.18 20.80
N SER A 138 -5.97 5.88 20.24
CA SER A 138 -6.63 7.02 20.90
C SER A 138 -7.24 6.59 22.22
N ASP A 139 -6.95 7.31 23.29
CA ASP A 139 -7.62 7.23 24.59
C ASP A 139 -8.67 8.34 24.73
N ASP A 140 -9.51 8.23 25.76
CA ASP A 140 -10.56 9.22 26.06
C ASP A 140 -9.98 10.46 26.78
N ASP A 141 -8.67 10.48 27.06
CA ASP A 141 -7.98 11.54 27.78
C ASP A 141 -7.25 12.50 26.81
N SER A 142 -7.77 13.72 26.69
CA SER A 142 -7.19 14.81 25.89
C SER A 142 -5.80 15.26 26.32
N THR A 143 -5.32 14.87 27.50
CA THR A 143 -4.01 15.28 28.03
C THR A 143 -2.87 14.35 27.63
N THR A 144 -3.20 13.18 27.05
CA THR A 144 -2.21 12.19 26.64
C THR A 144 -1.47 12.64 25.39
N ARG A 145 -0.15 12.48 25.41
CA ARG A 145 0.69 12.81 24.27
C ARG A 145 0.35 11.92 23.06
N PRO A 146 0.15 12.51 21.86
CA PRO A 146 -0.14 11.73 20.67
C PRO A 146 1.05 10.87 20.25
N LEU A 147 0.74 9.63 19.84
CA LEU A 147 1.71 8.71 19.27
C LEU A 147 1.98 9.08 17.81
N LEU A 148 3.25 9.00 17.42
CA LEU A 148 3.66 9.00 16.03
C LEU A 148 3.44 7.61 15.45
N LEU A 149 2.38 7.46 14.65
CA LEU A 149 2.02 6.20 14.01
C LEU A 149 2.55 6.20 12.59
N VAL A 150 3.37 5.19 12.27
CA VAL A 150 3.98 5.06 10.95
C VAL A 150 3.83 3.63 10.41
N THR A 151 3.60 3.52 9.11
CA THR A 151 3.64 2.25 8.39
C THR A 151 5.07 1.70 8.46
N ALA A 152 5.26 0.57 9.12
CA ALA A 152 6.56 -0.10 9.22
C ALA A 152 6.76 -1.07 8.07
N SER A 153 5.73 -1.84 7.73
CA SER A 153 5.76 -2.77 6.61
C SER A 153 4.36 -3.04 6.08
N VAL A 154 4.28 -3.43 4.82
CA VAL A 154 3.10 -4.08 4.24
C VAL A 154 3.42 -5.55 4.05
N ASP A 155 2.54 -6.43 4.47
CA ASP A 155 2.77 -7.87 4.45
C ASP A 155 2.58 -8.47 3.06
N ARG A 156 1.35 -8.49 2.57
CA ARG A 156 1.01 -8.92 1.21
C ARG A 156 -0.31 -8.28 0.87
N ILE A 157 -0.41 -7.77 -0.35
CA ILE A 157 -1.66 -7.30 -0.93
C ILE A 157 -2.00 -8.25 -2.06
N VAL A 158 -3.12 -8.97 -1.96
CA VAL A 158 -3.51 -9.99 -2.94
C VAL A 158 -4.85 -9.63 -3.55
N LEU A 159 -4.88 -9.53 -4.88
CA LEU A 159 -6.11 -9.44 -5.67
C LEU A 159 -6.60 -10.85 -5.99
N LYS A 160 -7.68 -11.28 -5.32
CA LYS A 160 -8.31 -12.59 -5.53
C LYS A 160 -9.30 -12.57 -6.69
N LYS A 161 -9.97 -11.43 -6.90
CA LYS A 161 -10.93 -11.22 -7.98
C LYS A 161 -10.75 -9.84 -8.60
N PRO A 162 -11.00 -9.67 -9.90
CA PRO A 162 -11.04 -8.36 -10.53
C PRO A 162 -12.05 -7.43 -9.83
N ILE A 163 -11.71 -6.14 -9.75
CA ILE A 163 -12.55 -5.12 -9.13
C ILE A 163 -13.09 -4.22 -10.24
N SER A 164 -14.42 -4.11 -10.35
CA SER A 164 -15.10 -3.29 -11.34
C SER A 164 -15.45 -1.91 -10.81
N VAL A 165 -15.34 -0.87 -11.64
CA VAL A 165 -15.80 0.49 -11.30
C VAL A 165 -17.33 0.64 -11.41
N GLU A 166 -18.05 -0.37 -11.87
CA GLU A 166 -19.51 -0.28 -12.05
C GLU A 166 -20.29 -0.71 -10.81
N VAL A 167 -19.63 -1.43 -9.90
CA VAL A 167 -20.22 -1.98 -8.68
C VAL A 167 -19.64 -1.25 -7.47
N ASP A 168 -20.47 -0.97 -6.48
CA ASP A 168 -20.03 -0.38 -5.23
C ASP A 168 -18.96 -1.24 -4.55
N LEU A 169 -17.96 -0.56 -4.01
CA LEU A 169 -16.81 -1.18 -3.36
C LEU A 169 -16.89 -0.91 -1.86
N LYS A 170 -16.75 -1.96 -1.05
CA LYS A 170 -16.71 -1.85 0.41
C LYS A 170 -15.33 -2.24 0.89
N MET A 171 -14.69 -1.36 1.64
CA MET A 171 -13.39 -1.60 2.26
C MET A 171 -13.57 -1.64 3.78
N VAL A 172 -13.15 -2.73 4.41
CA VAL A 172 -13.28 -2.93 5.86
C VAL A 172 -11.91 -3.27 6.41
N GLY A 173 -11.56 -2.72 7.57
CA GLY A 173 -10.39 -3.19 8.29
C GLY A 173 -10.53 -3.10 9.79
N SER A 174 -9.68 -3.84 10.49
CA SER A 174 -9.57 -3.86 11.95
C SER A 174 -8.17 -4.32 12.38
N VAL A 175 -7.79 -3.96 13.61
CA VAL A 175 -6.59 -4.50 14.24
C VAL A 175 -6.82 -5.98 14.56
N ILE A 176 -5.95 -6.85 14.07
CA ILE A 176 -6.03 -8.30 14.29
C ILE A 176 -4.97 -8.83 15.26
N TRP A 177 -3.88 -8.08 15.45
CA TRP A 177 -2.83 -8.45 16.39
C TRP A 177 -2.09 -7.22 16.91
N VAL A 178 -1.63 -7.31 18.16
CA VAL A 178 -0.88 -6.25 18.83
C VAL A 178 0.32 -6.83 19.57
N GLY A 179 1.49 -6.25 19.31
CA GLY A 179 2.73 -6.51 20.03
C GLY A 179 2.99 -5.48 21.13
N ARG A 180 4.26 -5.17 21.39
CA ARG A 180 4.62 -4.12 22.35
C ARG A 180 4.32 -2.72 21.80
N SER A 181 4.81 -2.44 20.60
CA SER A 181 4.74 -1.12 19.95
C SER A 181 4.34 -1.23 18.48
N SER A 182 3.79 -2.38 18.10
CA SER A 182 3.48 -2.74 16.71
C SER A 182 2.08 -3.33 16.66
N MET A 183 1.35 -3.03 15.60
CA MET A 183 -0.02 -3.50 15.37
C MET A 183 -0.10 -4.07 13.95
N ASP A 184 -0.77 -5.21 13.78
CA ASP A 184 -1.12 -5.79 12.48
C ASP A 184 -2.59 -5.48 12.20
N ILE A 185 -2.84 -4.84 11.07
CA ILE A 185 -4.14 -4.39 10.61
C ILE A 185 -4.47 -5.17 9.34
N GLN A 186 -5.57 -5.90 9.38
CA GLN A 186 -6.11 -6.58 8.20
C GLN A 186 -7.17 -5.72 7.54
N LEU A 187 -7.09 -5.64 6.22
CA LEU A 187 -8.01 -4.95 5.35
C LEU A 187 -8.56 -5.94 4.32
N GLU A 188 -9.86 -5.86 4.11
CA GLU A 188 -10.59 -6.62 3.12
C GLU A 188 -11.42 -5.68 2.25
N VAL A 189 -11.39 -5.96 0.96
CA VAL A 189 -12.16 -5.24 -0.04
C VAL A 189 -13.14 -6.22 -0.65
N THR A 190 -14.42 -5.90 -0.57
CA THR A 190 -15.52 -6.70 -1.13
C THR A 190 -16.28 -5.89 -2.18
N GLN A 191 -16.78 -6.61 -3.19
CA GLN A 191 -17.76 -6.12 -4.14
C GLN A 191 -18.92 -7.11 -4.24
N SER A 192 -20.11 -6.58 -4.52
CA SER A 192 -21.35 -7.35 -4.68
C SER A 192 -21.95 -7.89 -3.37
N ASN A 193 -23.21 -8.32 -3.44
CA ASN A 193 -24.00 -8.80 -2.30
C ASN A 193 -23.53 -10.14 -1.69
N GLU A 194 -22.60 -10.84 -2.34
CA GLU A 194 -22.12 -12.16 -1.90
C GLU A 194 -20.99 -12.09 -0.86
N ASP A 195 -20.65 -10.90 -0.35
CA ASP A 195 -19.55 -10.66 0.61
C ASP A 195 -18.20 -11.31 0.20
N SER A 196 -18.02 -11.52 -1.11
CA SER A 196 -16.83 -12.21 -1.60
C SER A 196 -15.64 -11.25 -1.61
N VAL A 197 -14.56 -11.64 -0.91
CA VAL A 197 -13.35 -10.83 -0.78
C VAL A 197 -12.61 -10.77 -2.11
N ALA A 198 -12.57 -9.57 -2.70
CA ALA A 198 -11.86 -9.29 -3.95
C ALA A 198 -10.37 -9.00 -3.70
N LEU A 199 -10.04 -8.31 -2.59
CA LEU A 199 -8.66 -8.02 -2.21
C LEU A 199 -8.48 -8.15 -0.70
N THR A 200 -7.34 -8.70 -0.28
CA THR A 200 -6.91 -8.76 1.13
C THR A 200 -5.56 -8.08 1.27
N ALA A 201 -5.38 -7.28 2.31
CA ALA A 201 -4.12 -6.63 2.62
C ALA A 201 -3.85 -6.62 4.13
N ASN A 202 -2.58 -6.78 4.50
CA ASN A 202 -2.14 -6.70 5.90
C ASN A 202 -1.08 -5.60 6.03
N PHE A 203 -1.26 -4.71 7.00
CA PHE A 203 -0.39 -3.59 7.26
C PHE A 203 0.13 -3.64 8.69
N ILE A 204 1.43 -3.43 8.85
CA ILE A 204 2.04 -3.33 10.17
C ILE A 204 2.40 -1.88 10.45
N PHE A 205 1.77 -1.35 11.49
CA PHE A 205 2.06 -0.03 12.01
C PHE A 205 2.90 -0.12 13.26
N VAL A 206 3.79 0.84 13.47
CA VAL A 206 4.56 1.00 14.71
C VAL A 206 4.26 2.33 15.36
N ALA A 207 4.09 2.28 16.68
CA ALA A 207 3.92 3.46 17.51
C ALA A 207 5.26 3.95 18.04
N ARG A 208 5.51 5.24 17.89
CA ARG A 208 6.66 5.93 18.46
C ARG A 208 6.20 7.11 19.29
N ASP A 209 6.91 7.40 20.37
CA ASP A 209 6.67 8.62 21.15
C ASP A 209 7.09 9.83 20.29
N SER A 210 6.20 10.83 20.22
CA SER A 210 6.33 11.97 19.31
C SER A 210 7.50 12.91 19.67
N LYS A 211 7.97 12.92 20.92
CA LYS A 211 9.15 13.70 21.33
C LYS A 211 10.47 12.94 21.16
N THR A 212 10.53 11.73 21.70
CA THR A 212 11.75 10.94 21.81
C THR A 212 12.04 10.11 20.57
N GLY A 213 11.02 9.86 19.73
CA GLY A 213 11.10 8.99 18.56
C GLY A 213 11.32 7.51 18.90
N LYS A 214 11.31 7.14 20.18
CA LYS A 214 11.47 5.76 20.66
C LYS A 214 10.16 5.00 20.54
N ALA A 215 10.25 3.67 20.46
CA ALA A 215 9.08 2.80 20.45
C ALA A 215 8.20 3.05 21.68
N SER A 216 6.90 3.30 21.47
CA SER A 216 5.92 3.51 22.53
C SER A 216 4.98 2.32 22.63
N GLN A 217 4.51 2.04 23.84
CA GLN A 217 3.56 0.96 24.06
C GLN A 217 2.16 1.35 23.55
N VAL A 218 1.39 0.35 23.11
CA VAL A 218 0.05 0.53 22.55
C VAL A 218 -1.01 -0.24 23.35
N ASN A 219 -2.27 0.13 23.18
CA ASN A 219 -3.42 -0.54 23.78
C ASN A 219 -3.45 -2.03 23.43
N ARG A 220 -3.80 -2.87 24.41
CA ARG A 220 -3.86 -4.33 24.23
C ARG A 220 -5.07 -4.72 23.38
N LEU A 221 -4.97 -5.85 22.68
CA LEU A 221 -6.08 -6.42 21.91
C LEU A 221 -6.65 -7.65 22.61
N CYS A 222 -7.97 -7.74 22.68
CA CYS A 222 -8.71 -8.91 23.15
C CYS A 222 -9.61 -9.42 22.01
N PRO A 223 -9.18 -10.44 21.24
CA PRO A 223 -10.00 -11.13 20.27
C PRO A 223 -11.21 -11.81 20.93
N GLU A 224 -12.41 -11.60 20.42
CA GLU A 224 -13.65 -12.13 21.00
C GLU A 224 -14.11 -13.39 20.24
N THR A 225 -14.17 -13.29 18.91
CA THR A 225 -14.66 -14.35 18.03
C THR A 225 -13.60 -15.41 17.71
N GLU A 226 -14.02 -16.60 17.28
CA GLU A 226 -13.10 -17.67 16.85
C GLU A 226 -12.23 -17.22 15.67
N LEU A 227 -12.81 -16.51 14.71
CA LEU A 227 -12.07 -15.95 13.57
C LEU A 227 -11.00 -14.94 14.03
N GLU A 228 -11.34 -14.03 14.95
CA GLU A 228 -10.39 -13.06 15.47
C GLU A 228 -9.25 -13.73 16.25
N LYS A 229 -9.55 -14.77 17.04
CA LYS A 229 -8.53 -15.56 17.78
C LYS A 229 -7.59 -16.26 16.81
N PHE A 230 -8.15 -16.90 15.78
CA PHE A 230 -7.36 -17.53 14.72
C PHE A 230 -6.44 -16.53 14.01
N LEU A 231 -6.96 -15.36 13.63
CA LEU A 231 -6.17 -14.30 12.99
C LEU A 231 -5.07 -13.77 13.91
N PHE A 232 -5.34 -13.63 15.20
CA PHE A 232 -4.36 -13.21 16.21
C PHE A 232 -3.21 -14.22 16.31
N GLU A 233 -3.52 -15.51 16.44
CA GLU A 233 -2.52 -16.59 16.52
C GLU A 233 -1.68 -16.69 15.25
N LYS A 234 -2.33 -16.63 14.08
CA LYS A 234 -1.65 -16.63 12.76
C LYS A 234 -0.66 -15.48 12.63
N SER A 235 -1.06 -14.28 13.06
CA SER A 235 -0.21 -13.08 13.04
C SER A 235 0.94 -13.18 14.05
N GLU A 236 0.68 -13.75 15.22
CA GLU A 236 1.71 -13.98 16.23
C GLU A 236 2.78 -14.97 15.73
N ALA A 237 2.36 -16.08 15.12
CA ALA A 237 3.25 -17.08 14.52
C ALA A 237 4.10 -16.45 13.41
N ARG A 238 3.49 -15.67 12.52
CA ARG A 238 4.20 -14.93 11.45
C ARG A 238 5.27 -14.00 12.03
N ASN A 239 4.93 -13.24 13.07
CA ASN A 239 5.87 -12.32 13.71
C ASN A 239 7.02 -13.06 14.43
N LYS A 240 6.74 -14.21 15.08
CA LYS A 240 7.77 -15.08 15.65
C LYS A 240 8.74 -15.57 14.57
N LEU A 241 8.21 -16.05 13.44
CA LEU A 241 9.03 -16.51 12.30
C LEU A 241 9.93 -15.39 11.75
N ARG A 242 9.41 -14.16 11.64
CA ARG A 242 10.20 -12.99 11.21
C ARG A 242 11.37 -12.68 12.13
N ARG A 243 11.18 -12.82 13.44
CA ARG A 243 12.25 -12.61 14.42
C ARG A 243 13.34 -13.67 14.29
N THR A 244 12.96 -14.93 14.07
CA THR A 244 13.92 -16.05 13.92
C THR A 244 14.70 -15.97 12.60
N LYS A 245 14.06 -15.61 11.48
CA LYS A 245 14.73 -15.48 10.17
C LYS A 245 15.81 -14.39 10.13
N ARG A 246 15.81 -13.43 11.07
CA ARG A 246 16.89 -12.41 11.20
C ARG A 246 18.22 -12.97 11.72
N GLY A 247 18.30 -14.26 12.09
CA GLY A 247 19.50 -14.89 12.67
C GLY A 247 19.95 -16.22 12.05
N GLY A 248 19.55 -16.56 10.82
CA GLY A 248 19.85 -17.85 10.18
C GLY A 248 21.18 -17.93 9.42
N ASP A 249 21.95 -18.98 9.70
CA ASP A 249 23.29 -19.32 9.17
C ASP A 249 23.23 -19.84 7.72
N ARG A 250 24.09 -19.31 6.84
CA ARG A 250 24.07 -19.55 5.39
C ARG A 250 25.32 -20.31 4.95
N ARG A 251 25.38 -21.62 5.18
CA ARG A 251 26.59 -22.43 4.85
C ARG A 251 26.36 -23.65 3.96
N GLU A 252 25.13 -24.16 3.81
CA GLU A 252 24.87 -25.36 2.99
C GLU A 252 24.24 -25.08 1.61
N LEU A 253 23.79 -23.85 1.33
CA LEU A 253 23.11 -23.48 0.07
C LEU A 253 24.07 -23.09 -1.08
N GLU A 254 25.36 -22.87 -0.81
CA GLU A 254 26.24 -22.16 -1.75
C GLU A 254 26.56 -22.94 -3.04
N ASN A 255 26.68 -24.27 -2.99
CA ASN A 255 27.03 -25.07 -4.18
C ASN A 255 25.87 -25.22 -5.18
N ALA A 256 24.64 -25.42 -4.68
CA ALA A 256 23.45 -25.49 -5.53
C ALA A 256 23.12 -24.12 -6.14
N GLU A 257 23.24 -23.04 -5.35
CA GLU A 257 23.08 -21.66 -5.82
C GLU A 257 24.07 -21.33 -6.95
N VAL A 258 25.34 -21.72 -6.83
CA VAL A 258 26.36 -21.46 -7.85
C VAL A 258 26.00 -22.13 -9.18
N ASN A 259 25.48 -23.35 -9.16
CA ASN A 259 25.06 -24.04 -10.39
C ASN A 259 23.85 -23.36 -11.04
N ARG A 260 22.81 -23.03 -10.28
CA ARG A 260 21.63 -22.31 -10.80
C ARG A 260 22.01 -20.94 -11.38
N LEU A 261 22.92 -20.23 -10.71
CA LEU A 261 23.44 -18.94 -11.17
C LEU A 261 24.25 -19.06 -12.46
N LYS A 262 25.07 -20.12 -12.61
CA LYS A 262 25.77 -20.38 -13.88
C LYS A 262 24.80 -20.61 -15.04
N THR A 263 23.71 -21.35 -14.80
CA THR A 263 22.68 -21.60 -15.82
C THR A 263 22.02 -20.31 -16.29
N LEU A 264 21.55 -19.47 -15.35
CA LEU A 264 20.95 -18.17 -15.69
C LEU A 264 21.90 -17.25 -16.45
N LEU A 265 23.18 -17.23 -16.06
CA LEU A 265 24.19 -16.40 -16.72
C LEU A 265 24.58 -16.92 -18.10
N ALA A 266 24.53 -18.24 -18.34
CA ALA A 266 24.86 -18.81 -19.64
C ALA A 266 23.92 -18.28 -20.72
N GLU A 267 22.63 -18.19 -20.42
CA GLU A 267 21.60 -17.65 -21.32
C GLU A 267 21.82 -16.15 -21.60
N GLY A 268 22.03 -15.34 -20.54
CA GLY A 268 22.27 -13.90 -20.70
C GLY A 268 23.61 -13.52 -21.33
N ARG A 269 24.62 -14.41 -21.26
CA ARG A 269 25.91 -14.22 -21.94
C ARG A 269 25.78 -14.33 -23.45
N ILE A 270 24.94 -15.24 -23.97
CA ILE A 270 24.70 -15.35 -25.41
C ILE A 270 24.17 -14.01 -25.94
N PHE A 271 23.25 -13.36 -25.21
CA PHE A 271 22.77 -12.02 -25.54
C PHE A 271 23.83 -10.92 -25.49
N SER A 272 24.77 -11.02 -24.55
CA SER A 272 25.80 -9.98 -24.36
C SER A 272 26.95 -10.13 -25.36
N ASP A 273 27.39 -11.36 -25.59
CA ASP A 273 28.59 -11.68 -26.37
C ASP A 273 28.27 -11.94 -27.85
N MET A 274 27.10 -12.54 -28.14
CA MET A 274 26.68 -12.93 -29.49
C MET A 274 25.19 -12.63 -29.76
N PRO A 275 24.77 -11.34 -29.82
CA PRO A 275 23.35 -10.97 -29.93
C PRO A 275 22.60 -11.58 -31.12
N ALA A 276 23.31 -11.88 -32.21
CA ALA A 276 22.71 -12.48 -33.42
C ALA A 276 22.26 -13.94 -33.22
N LEU A 277 22.85 -14.66 -32.26
CA LEU A 277 22.51 -16.04 -31.90
C LEU A 277 21.53 -16.12 -30.73
N ALA A 278 21.20 -14.98 -30.13
CA ALA A 278 20.29 -14.92 -29.01
C ALA A 278 18.86 -15.25 -29.44
N ASP A 279 18.15 -15.94 -28.55
CA ASP A 279 16.75 -16.29 -28.76
C ASP A 279 15.90 -15.02 -28.94
N ARG A 280 15.03 -15.00 -29.95
CA ARG A 280 14.16 -13.85 -30.22
C ARG A 280 13.06 -13.70 -29.17
N ASP A 281 12.72 -14.80 -28.50
CA ASP A 281 11.72 -14.83 -27.43
C ASP A 281 12.32 -14.49 -26.05
N SER A 282 13.56 -14.01 -25.99
CA SER A 282 14.22 -13.62 -24.74
C SER A 282 14.69 -12.16 -24.79
N ILE A 283 14.80 -11.51 -23.63
CA ILE A 283 15.27 -10.12 -23.49
C ILE A 283 16.12 -9.96 -22.24
N LEU A 284 17.14 -9.10 -22.30
CA LEU A 284 17.96 -8.80 -21.13
C LEU A 284 17.15 -8.01 -20.10
N LEU A 285 17.30 -8.37 -18.82
CA LEU A 285 16.68 -7.66 -17.69
C LEU A 285 16.91 -6.14 -17.77
N ARG A 286 18.12 -5.72 -18.10
CA ARG A 286 18.48 -4.30 -18.20
C ARG A 286 17.71 -3.52 -19.27
N ASP A 287 17.25 -4.21 -20.31
CA ASP A 287 16.51 -3.60 -21.43
C ASP A 287 15.01 -3.46 -21.10
N THR A 288 14.55 -4.06 -20.00
CA THR A 288 13.18 -3.88 -19.47
C THR A 288 13.05 -2.70 -18.51
N ARG A 289 14.14 -1.93 -18.30
CA ARG A 289 14.19 -0.91 -17.25
C ARG A 289 13.41 0.34 -17.60
N LEU A 290 12.63 0.85 -16.65
CA LEU A 290 12.08 2.20 -16.67
C LEU A 290 12.52 2.97 -15.40
N GLU A 291 12.50 4.29 -15.48
CA GLU A 291 12.83 5.18 -14.36
C GLU A 291 11.79 6.29 -14.28
N ASN A 292 11.41 6.66 -13.07
CA ASN A 292 10.60 7.84 -12.78
C ASN A 292 11.24 8.61 -11.62
N ALA A 293 11.22 9.94 -11.69
CA ALA A 293 11.80 10.79 -10.68
C ALA A 293 10.84 11.93 -10.34
N LEU A 294 10.69 12.22 -9.05
CA LEU A 294 9.78 13.24 -8.54
C LEU A 294 10.34 13.91 -7.29
N ILE A 295 9.97 15.17 -7.08
CA ILE A 295 10.25 15.89 -5.85
C ILE A 295 9.06 15.69 -4.90
N CYS A 296 9.36 15.36 -3.65
CA CYS A 296 8.35 15.17 -2.63
C CYS A 296 7.80 16.52 -2.14
N HIS A 297 6.55 16.84 -2.46
CA HIS A 297 5.91 18.11 -2.14
C HIS A 297 5.01 18.04 -0.90
N PRO A 298 4.69 19.17 -0.24
CA PRO A 298 3.87 19.20 0.97
C PRO A 298 2.49 18.55 0.82
N GLN A 299 1.90 18.54 -0.36
CA GLN A 299 0.60 17.92 -0.66
C GLN A 299 0.63 16.37 -0.51
N GLN A 300 1.82 15.77 -0.44
CA GLN A 300 2.01 14.32 -0.34
C GLN A 300 2.35 13.87 1.09
N ARG A 301 2.23 14.79 2.06
CA ARG A 301 2.59 14.52 3.45
C ARG A 301 1.46 13.82 4.21
N ASN A 302 1.84 12.98 5.14
CA ASN A 302 1.00 12.53 6.23
C ASN A 302 0.83 13.62 7.31
N MET A 303 -0.04 13.38 8.28
CA MET A 303 -0.31 14.31 9.40
C MET A 303 0.92 14.65 10.25
N HIS A 304 1.97 13.85 10.14
CA HIS A 304 3.23 14.06 10.85
C HIS A 304 4.31 14.74 9.99
N GLY A 305 3.95 15.23 8.80
CA GLY A 305 4.85 15.98 7.90
C GLY A 305 5.86 15.13 7.14
N ARG A 306 5.68 13.80 7.08
CA ARG A 306 6.50 12.87 6.29
C ARG A 306 5.73 12.38 5.08
N ILE A 307 6.41 11.87 4.06
CA ILE A 307 5.75 11.29 2.90
C ILE A 307 5.07 9.99 3.30
N PHE A 308 3.85 9.84 2.82
CA PHE A 308 2.95 8.75 3.16
C PHE A 308 3.38 7.43 2.50
N GLY A 309 3.26 6.30 3.22
CA GLY A 309 3.64 4.97 2.71
C GLY A 309 2.82 4.57 1.48
N GLY A 310 1.52 4.84 1.54
CA GLY A 310 0.57 4.68 0.44
C GLY A 310 0.98 5.43 -0.82
N PHE A 311 1.51 6.65 -0.68
CA PHE A 311 1.97 7.45 -1.82
C PHE A 311 3.17 6.79 -2.51
N LEU A 312 4.15 6.29 -1.74
CA LEU A 312 5.29 5.57 -2.30
C LEU A 312 4.84 4.30 -3.03
N MET A 313 3.94 3.52 -2.42
CA MET A 313 3.40 2.31 -3.04
C MET A 313 2.63 2.61 -4.33
N HIS A 314 1.81 3.66 -4.34
CA HIS A 314 1.08 4.09 -5.53
C HIS A 314 2.03 4.44 -6.67
N ARG A 315 3.06 5.27 -6.41
CA ARG A 315 4.06 5.63 -7.43
C ARG A 315 4.87 4.43 -7.90
N ALA A 316 5.23 3.52 -7.00
CA ALA A 316 5.89 2.28 -7.36
C ALA A 316 5.01 1.39 -8.23
N PHE A 317 3.71 1.28 -7.91
CA PHE A 317 2.74 0.53 -8.69
C PHE A 317 2.57 1.10 -10.10
N GLU A 318 2.39 2.42 -10.25
CA GLU A 318 2.25 3.05 -11.57
C GLU A 318 3.47 2.77 -12.48
N LEU A 319 4.67 2.85 -11.90
CA LEU A 319 5.90 2.53 -12.62
C LEU A 319 6.00 1.03 -12.93
N ALA A 320 5.65 0.15 -11.99
CA ALA A 320 5.66 -1.30 -12.19
C ALA A 320 4.69 -1.73 -13.29
N PHE A 321 3.46 -1.20 -13.26
CA PHE A 321 2.43 -1.43 -14.27
C PHE A 321 2.91 -0.96 -15.65
N SER A 322 3.49 0.25 -15.73
CA SER A 322 4.04 0.78 -16.98
C SER A 322 5.18 -0.10 -17.53
N THR A 323 6.00 -0.65 -16.64
CA THR A 323 7.09 -1.57 -16.99
C THR A 323 6.57 -2.88 -17.53
N ALA A 324 5.60 -3.49 -16.83
CA ALA A 324 4.93 -4.70 -17.29
C ALA A 324 4.25 -4.47 -18.65
N TYR A 325 3.60 -3.31 -18.83
CA TYR A 325 2.90 -2.99 -20.07
C TYR A 325 3.87 -2.80 -21.25
N ALA A 326 4.95 -2.03 -21.06
CA ALA A 326 5.99 -1.83 -22.07
C ALA A 326 6.71 -3.14 -22.44
N PHE A 327 6.95 -3.99 -21.44
CA PHE A 327 7.59 -5.30 -21.63
C PHE A 327 6.69 -6.29 -22.38
N ALA A 328 5.44 -6.44 -21.91
CA ALA A 328 4.50 -7.45 -22.41
C ALA A 328 3.74 -7.00 -23.65
N GLY A 329 3.64 -5.71 -23.96
CA GLY A 329 2.85 -5.22 -25.11
C GLY A 329 1.36 -5.61 -25.07
N LEU A 330 0.88 -6.00 -23.89
CA LEU A 330 -0.47 -6.45 -23.55
C LEU A 330 -0.85 -5.83 -22.21
N VAL A 331 -2.15 -5.58 -22.01
CA VAL A 331 -2.66 -4.95 -20.78
C VAL A 331 -2.32 -5.83 -19.56
N PRO A 332 -1.48 -5.36 -18.63
CA PRO A 332 -1.18 -6.09 -17.42
C PRO A 332 -2.39 -6.13 -16.49
N CYS A 333 -2.53 -7.23 -15.76
CA CYS A 333 -3.49 -7.38 -14.67
C CYS A 333 -2.71 -7.61 -13.39
N PHE A 334 -2.99 -6.80 -12.37
CA PHE A 334 -2.34 -6.92 -11.07
C PHE A 334 -2.80 -8.18 -10.35
N LEU A 335 -1.87 -8.92 -9.74
CA LEU A 335 -2.20 -10.06 -8.89
C LEU A 335 -1.85 -9.78 -7.43
N GLU A 336 -0.66 -9.25 -7.18
CA GLU A 336 -0.20 -9.05 -5.80
C GLU A 336 0.99 -8.11 -5.66
N VAL A 337 1.09 -7.50 -4.48
CA VAL A 337 2.29 -6.88 -3.95
C VAL A 337 2.81 -7.76 -2.83
N ASP A 338 4.11 -8.07 -2.89
CA ASP A 338 4.82 -8.83 -1.87
C ASP A 338 5.15 -7.99 -0.63
N HIS A 339 5.84 -8.59 0.34
CA HIS A 339 6.23 -7.92 1.56
C HIS A 339 7.15 -6.71 1.27
N VAL A 340 6.77 -5.57 1.83
CA VAL A 340 7.50 -4.30 1.71
C VAL A 340 7.88 -3.83 3.10
N ASP A 341 9.17 -3.69 3.36
CA ASP A 341 9.69 -3.01 4.55
C ASP A 341 9.93 -1.52 4.26
N PHE A 342 9.40 -0.62 5.10
CA PHE A 342 9.71 0.81 5.07
C PHE A 342 10.94 1.10 5.92
N LEU A 343 12.12 0.89 5.33
CA LEU A 343 13.40 0.98 6.02
C LEU A 343 13.74 2.41 6.44
N ARG A 344 13.41 3.39 5.60
CA ARG A 344 13.74 4.81 5.84
C ARG A 344 12.53 5.71 5.58
N PRO A 345 12.31 6.72 6.44
CA PRO A 345 11.28 7.71 6.17
C PRO A 345 11.70 8.62 5.02
N VAL A 346 10.77 8.90 4.11
CA VAL A 346 10.93 9.92 3.06
C VAL A 346 10.30 11.22 3.56
N VAL A 347 11.01 12.34 3.44
CA VAL A 347 10.54 13.65 3.91
C VAL A 347 10.19 14.57 2.74
N ILE A 348 9.42 15.62 3.04
CA ILE A 348 9.14 16.69 2.06
C ILE A 348 10.47 17.32 1.63
N GLY A 349 10.62 17.54 0.33
CA GLY A 349 11.84 18.06 -0.29
C GLY A 349 12.84 16.99 -0.72
N ASP A 350 12.70 15.73 -0.28
CA ASP A 350 13.55 14.65 -0.78
C ASP A 350 13.32 14.44 -2.29
N PHE A 351 14.41 14.19 -3.03
CA PHE A 351 14.33 13.85 -4.45
C PHE A 351 14.20 12.33 -4.61
N LEU A 352 12.99 11.87 -4.92
CA LEU A 352 12.64 10.47 -5.02
C LEU A 352 12.84 9.97 -6.46
N ARG A 353 13.65 8.93 -6.61
CA ARG A 353 13.95 8.28 -7.89
C ARG A 353 13.61 6.81 -7.82
N MET A 354 12.63 6.38 -8.60
CA MET A 354 12.21 4.99 -8.69
C MET A 354 12.73 4.37 -9.97
N LYS A 355 13.32 3.18 -9.86
CA LYS A 355 13.77 2.39 -11.01
C LYS A 355 13.05 1.07 -10.99
N SER A 356 12.50 0.66 -12.12
CA SER A 356 11.81 -0.60 -12.27
C SER A 356 12.48 -1.49 -13.31
N CYS A 357 12.31 -2.80 -13.16
CA CYS A 357 12.63 -3.79 -14.19
C CYS A 357 11.82 -5.06 -13.98
N VAL A 358 11.61 -5.81 -15.07
CA VAL A 358 11.11 -7.18 -14.96
C VAL A 358 12.26 -8.08 -14.51
N LEU A 359 12.09 -8.80 -13.41
CA LEU A 359 13.12 -9.71 -12.90
C LEU A 359 13.16 -11.00 -13.72
N TYR A 360 12.01 -11.66 -13.81
CA TYR A 360 11.81 -12.87 -14.59
C TYR A 360 10.32 -13.05 -14.90
N THR A 361 10.04 -14.02 -15.75
CA THR A 361 8.70 -14.40 -16.16
C THR A 361 8.49 -15.89 -15.97
N GLU A 362 7.27 -16.29 -15.61
CA GLU A 362 6.86 -17.69 -15.64
C GLU A 362 5.83 -17.88 -16.75
N VAL A 363 6.19 -18.68 -17.75
CA VAL A 363 5.36 -18.93 -18.94
C VAL A 363 4.86 -20.38 -19.00
N GLU A 364 5.02 -21.14 -17.91
CA GLU A 364 4.60 -22.54 -17.79
C GLU A 364 3.10 -22.72 -18.02
N ASN A 365 2.30 -21.75 -17.58
CA ASN A 365 0.88 -21.66 -17.87
C ASN A 365 0.62 -20.62 -18.98
N PRO A 366 0.37 -21.03 -20.23
CA PRO A 366 0.13 -20.10 -21.33
C PRO A 366 -1.11 -19.22 -21.13
N GLU A 367 -2.09 -19.70 -20.37
CA GLU A 367 -3.33 -18.99 -20.06
C GLU A 367 -3.11 -17.87 -19.04
N GLN A 368 -2.12 -18.01 -18.15
CA GLN A 368 -1.82 -17.03 -17.12
C GLN A 368 -0.30 -16.92 -16.88
N PRO A 369 0.44 -16.29 -17.81
CA PRO A 369 1.86 -16.07 -17.62
C PRO A 369 2.06 -15.02 -16.53
N LEU A 370 3.07 -15.22 -15.69
CA LEU A 370 3.40 -14.32 -14.59
C LEU A 370 4.60 -13.46 -14.95
N ILE A 371 4.51 -12.18 -14.61
CA ILE A 371 5.55 -11.17 -14.80
C ILE A 371 5.89 -10.61 -13.43
N TYR A 372 7.12 -10.85 -12.97
CA TYR A 372 7.60 -10.33 -11.70
C TYR A 372 8.39 -9.05 -11.93
N VAL A 373 7.90 -7.94 -11.37
CA VAL A 373 8.48 -6.62 -11.52
C VAL A 373 9.06 -6.15 -10.20
N GLU A 374 10.33 -5.75 -10.20
CA GLU A 374 10.98 -5.08 -9.09
C GLU A 374 10.92 -3.57 -9.31
N VAL A 375 10.63 -2.81 -8.25
CA VAL A 375 10.77 -1.35 -8.22
C VAL A 375 11.61 -0.94 -7.02
N VAL A 376 12.73 -0.26 -7.25
CA VAL A 376 13.63 0.23 -6.21
C VAL A 376 13.51 1.75 -6.10
N ALA A 377 13.06 2.22 -4.94
CA ALA A 377 12.94 3.64 -4.63
C ALA A 377 14.21 4.15 -3.94
N HIS A 378 14.85 5.15 -4.54
CA HIS A 378 16.02 5.83 -4.03
C HIS A 378 15.65 7.24 -3.56
N VAL A 379 16.04 7.58 -2.34
CA VAL A 379 16.01 8.95 -1.83
C VAL A 379 17.36 9.57 -2.11
N THR A 380 17.37 10.59 -2.95
CA THR A 380 18.57 11.34 -3.32
C THR A 380 18.53 12.71 -2.67
N ARG A 381 19.65 13.12 -2.07
CA ARG A 381 19.85 14.47 -1.52
C ARG A 381 21.06 15.07 -2.23
N PRO A 382 20.85 15.79 -3.34
CA PRO A 382 21.93 16.33 -4.16
C PRO A 382 22.91 17.21 -3.38
N GLU A 383 22.40 18.00 -2.44
CA GLU A 383 23.18 18.91 -1.58
C GLU A 383 24.15 18.14 -0.69
N MET A 384 23.72 16.97 -0.21
CA MET A 384 24.51 16.04 0.62
C MET A 384 25.29 15.03 -0.22
N ARG A 385 25.12 15.04 -1.56
CA ARG A 385 25.68 14.06 -2.50
C ARG A 385 25.41 12.60 -2.11
N SER A 386 24.27 12.35 -1.48
CA SER A 386 23.87 11.01 -1.01
C SER A 386 22.70 10.48 -1.84
N SER A 387 22.73 9.20 -2.18
CA SER A 387 21.58 8.49 -2.75
C SER A 387 21.47 7.14 -2.05
N GLU A 388 20.29 6.87 -1.51
CA GLU A 388 20.06 5.76 -0.60
C GLU A 388 18.79 5.01 -0.99
N VAL A 389 18.82 3.68 -0.93
CA VAL A 389 17.62 2.88 -1.13
C VAL A 389 16.70 3.06 0.07
N SER A 390 15.50 3.55 -0.17
CA SER A 390 14.45 3.68 0.84
C SER A 390 13.62 2.40 0.93
N ASN A 391 13.18 1.90 -0.22
CA ASN A 391 12.24 0.79 -0.32
C ASN A 391 12.50 0.00 -1.60
N THR A 392 12.21 -1.30 -1.55
CA THR A 392 12.11 -2.15 -2.73
C THR A 392 10.73 -2.79 -2.73
N PHE A 393 10.05 -2.75 -3.86
CA PHE A 393 8.72 -3.29 -4.07
C PHE A 393 8.80 -4.41 -5.11
N TYR A 394 8.07 -5.50 -4.86
CA TYR A 394 7.92 -6.59 -5.80
C TYR A 394 6.44 -6.73 -6.14
N PHE A 395 6.14 -6.65 -7.44
CA PHE A 395 4.80 -6.75 -7.98
C PHE A 395 4.71 -7.97 -8.89
N THR A 396 3.64 -8.73 -8.78
CA THR A 396 3.32 -9.81 -9.70
C THR A 396 2.14 -9.38 -10.57
N PHE A 397 2.33 -9.46 -11.89
CA PHE A 397 1.30 -9.20 -12.88
C PHE A 397 1.06 -10.45 -13.73
N THR A 398 -0.14 -10.57 -14.26
CA THR A 398 -0.45 -11.39 -15.44
C THR A 398 -0.88 -10.46 -16.59
N VAL A 399 -1.33 -11.00 -17.70
CA VAL A 399 -1.87 -10.24 -18.83
C VAL A 399 -3.33 -10.63 -19.08
N ARG A 400 -4.15 -9.66 -19.51
CA ARG A 400 -5.58 -9.92 -19.77
C ARG A 400 -5.78 -10.98 -20.87
N PRO A 401 -6.69 -11.96 -20.68
CA PRO A 401 -6.99 -12.97 -21.68
C PRO A 401 -7.54 -12.40 -22.99
N GLU A 402 -8.40 -11.37 -22.95
CA GLU A 402 -8.99 -10.78 -24.17
C GLU A 402 -7.92 -10.17 -25.08
N ALA A 403 -6.85 -9.63 -24.47
CA ALA A 403 -5.72 -9.08 -25.21
C ALA A 403 -4.91 -10.17 -25.95
N LYS A 404 -4.94 -11.42 -25.47
CA LYS A 404 -4.31 -12.57 -26.15
C LYS A 404 -5.11 -13.02 -27.37
N ALA A 405 -6.44 -13.04 -27.27
CA ALA A 405 -7.31 -13.48 -28.36
C ALA A 405 -7.21 -12.60 -29.62
N ILE A 406 -6.91 -11.29 -29.45
CA ILE A 406 -6.74 -10.35 -30.56
C ILE A 406 -5.37 -10.52 -31.25
N LYS A 407 -4.33 -10.90 -30.50
CA LYS A 407 -2.98 -11.14 -31.02
C LYS A 407 -2.66 -12.64 -31.00
N ASN A 408 -3.30 -13.40 -31.89
CA ASN A 408 -3.02 -14.83 -32.08
C ASN A 408 -1.51 -15.08 -32.12
N GLY A 409 -0.99 -15.84 -31.15
CA GLY A 409 0.43 -16.22 -31.07
C GLY A 409 1.34 -15.31 -30.25
N PHE A 410 0.83 -14.30 -29.54
CA PHE A 410 1.67 -13.47 -28.68
C PHE A 410 2.18 -14.24 -27.45
N ARG A 411 3.49 -14.49 -27.41
CA ARG A 411 4.19 -15.07 -26.26
C ARG A 411 4.92 -13.99 -25.47
N ILE A 412 4.81 -14.07 -24.15
CA ILE A 412 5.62 -13.23 -23.27
C ILE A 412 7.06 -13.71 -23.38
N ARG A 413 7.98 -12.75 -23.55
CA ARG A 413 9.41 -13.02 -23.67
C ARG A 413 9.98 -13.52 -22.34
N ASN A 414 10.98 -14.40 -22.37
CA ASN A 414 11.75 -14.72 -21.20
C ASN A 414 12.69 -13.55 -20.84
N VAL A 415 12.93 -13.32 -19.55
CA VAL A 415 13.86 -12.29 -19.10
C VAL A 415 15.10 -12.92 -18.52
N VAL A 416 16.25 -12.51 -19.06
CA VAL A 416 17.55 -13.12 -18.71
C VAL A 416 18.49 -12.09 -18.08
N PRO A 417 19.23 -12.47 -17.02
CA PRO A 417 20.19 -11.57 -16.37
C PRO A 417 21.50 -11.50 -17.16
N ALA A 418 22.07 -10.30 -17.33
CA ALA A 418 23.38 -10.13 -17.97
C ALA A 418 24.53 -10.20 -16.95
N THR A 419 24.27 -9.80 -15.71
CA THR A 419 25.30 -9.70 -14.65
C THR A 419 25.05 -10.68 -13.50
N LYS A 420 26.11 -10.97 -12.74
CA LYS A 420 26.02 -11.86 -11.57
C LYS A 420 25.06 -11.31 -10.52
N GLU A 421 25.04 -9.99 -10.36
CA GLU A 421 24.19 -9.27 -9.42
C GLU A 421 22.72 -9.36 -9.83
N GLU A 422 22.40 -9.25 -11.12
CA GLU A 422 21.05 -9.50 -11.65
C GLU A 422 20.63 -10.94 -11.44
N ALA A 423 21.49 -11.91 -11.77
CA ALA A 423 21.17 -13.33 -11.59
C ALA A 423 20.89 -13.69 -10.13
N ARG A 424 21.63 -13.10 -9.18
CA ARG A 424 21.36 -13.29 -7.74
C ARG A 424 20.00 -12.71 -7.34
N ARG A 425 19.62 -11.53 -7.85
CA ARG A 425 18.29 -10.94 -7.58
C ARG A 425 17.17 -11.82 -8.11
N VAL A 426 17.32 -12.35 -9.33
CA VAL A 426 16.36 -13.28 -9.92
C VAL A 426 16.22 -14.54 -9.08
N LEU A 427 17.32 -15.17 -8.67
CA LEU A 427 17.28 -16.38 -7.83
C LEU A 427 16.65 -16.12 -6.46
N ALA A 428 17.05 -15.05 -5.78
CA ALA A 428 16.48 -14.69 -4.49
C ALA A 428 14.96 -14.49 -4.58
N ARG A 429 14.48 -13.94 -5.70
CA ARG A 429 13.05 -13.78 -5.96
C ARG A 429 12.37 -15.12 -6.23
N MET A 430 12.95 -15.98 -7.06
CA MET A 430 12.41 -17.32 -7.35
C MET A 430 12.28 -18.15 -6.06
N ASP A 431 13.30 -18.14 -5.20
CA ASP A 431 13.29 -18.89 -3.94
C ASP A 431 12.25 -18.33 -2.96
N ALA A 432 12.06 -17.00 -2.93
CA ALA A 432 11.00 -16.36 -2.15
C ALA A 432 9.60 -16.79 -2.61
N GLU A 433 9.36 -16.88 -3.92
CA GLU A 433 8.09 -17.34 -4.49
C GLU A 433 7.81 -18.83 -4.21
N VAL A 434 8.84 -19.68 -4.24
CA VAL A 434 8.69 -21.10 -3.86
C VAL A 434 8.26 -21.22 -2.40
N LEU A 435 8.93 -20.49 -1.49
CA LEU A 435 8.60 -20.53 -0.07
C LEU A 435 7.16 -20.05 0.18
N LYS A 436 6.74 -19.03 -0.56
CA LYS A 436 5.39 -18.47 -0.48
C LYS A 436 4.30 -19.43 -0.97
N ARG A 437 4.54 -20.19 -2.04
CA ARG A 437 3.59 -21.22 -2.50
C ARG A 437 3.38 -22.33 -1.47
N VAL A 438 4.43 -22.67 -0.72
CA VAL A 438 4.33 -23.62 0.40
C VAL A 438 3.49 -23.03 1.53
N ASP A 439 3.76 -21.79 1.95
CA ASP A 439 2.98 -21.09 2.98
C ASP A 439 1.49 -20.97 2.59
N ASP A 440 1.19 -20.69 1.32
CA ASP A 440 -0.18 -20.57 0.82
C ASP A 440 -0.93 -21.91 0.89
N GLN A 441 -0.28 -23.03 0.55
CA GLN A 441 -0.85 -24.38 0.63
C GLN A 441 -1.14 -24.83 2.07
N GLU A 442 -0.27 -24.48 3.02
CA GLU A 442 -0.47 -24.80 4.44
C GLU A 442 -1.55 -23.91 5.10
N SER A 443 -1.89 -22.78 4.49
CA SER A 443 -2.82 -21.79 5.06
C SER A 443 -4.28 -21.92 4.64
N MET A 444 -4.61 -22.87 3.75
CA MET A 444 -5.99 -23.21 3.39
C MET A 444 -6.64 -24.01 4.53
N PRO A 445 -7.78 -23.57 5.11
CA PRO A 445 -8.53 -24.41 6.03
C PRO A 445 -9.02 -25.67 5.29
N GLN A 446 -8.86 -26.84 5.93
CA GLN A 446 -9.44 -28.11 5.48
C GLN A 446 -10.96 -28.11 5.62
#